data_AF-A0AAN6UHE4-F1
#
_entry.id   AF-A0AAN6UHE4-F1
#
_cell.length_a   1.000
_cell.length_b   1.000
_cell.length_c   1.000
_cell.angle_alpha   90.00
_cell.angle_beta   90.00
_cell.angle_gamma   90.00
#
_symmetry.space_group_name_H-M   'P 1'
#
loop_
_entity.id
_entity.type
_entity.pdbx_description
1 polymer ?
#
loop_
_entity_poly.entity_id
_entity_poly.type
_entity_poly.pdbx_seq_one_letter_code
_entity_poly.pdbx_strand_id
1 'polypeptide(L)' 'MCDFAKNYYIYTSCIDPGAHFFRTSVDGCRSRSCPQSPHERYIMLPGQCHLCYGG' A
#
# COMPACT_ATOMS: atom_id res chain seq x y z
N MET A 1 -1.71 18.66 -9.85
CA MET A 1 -1.16 17.68 -8.89
C MET A 1 -1.71 16.32 -9.29
N CYS A 2 -0.85 15.31 -9.46
CA CYS A 2 -1.27 13.95 -9.83
C CYS A 2 -1.82 13.25 -8.59
N ASP A 3 -3.05 12.74 -8.69
CA ASP A 3 -3.73 11.98 -7.63
C ASP A 3 -3.71 10.45 -7.87
N PHE A 4 -3.14 9.99 -9.00
CA PHE A 4 -3.11 8.57 -9.32
C PHE A 4 -2.02 7.83 -8.53
N ALA A 5 -2.44 7.10 -7.50
CA ALA A 5 -1.55 6.41 -6.58
C ALA A 5 -2.01 4.98 -6.30
N LYS A 6 -1.05 4.07 -6.16
CA LYS A 6 -1.25 2.71 -5.67
C LYS A 6 -0.86 2.67 -4.19
N ASN A 7 -1.84 2.38 -3.35
CA ASN A 7 -1.70 2.28 -1.91
C ASN A 7 -1.45 0.83 -1.53
N TYR A 8 -0.42 0.61 -0.73
CA TYR A 8 -0.06 -0.65 -0.10
C TYR A 8 -0.36 -0.54 1.39
N TYR A 9 -1.32 -1.32 1.87
CA TYR A 9 -1.72 -1.34 3.26
C TYR A 9 -0.96 -2.43 4.00
N ILE A 10 -0.26 -2.03 5.05
CA ILE A 10 0.65 -2.88 5.81
C ILE A 10 0.30 -2.74 7.29
N TYR A 11 0.31 -3.84 8.03
CA TYR A 11 0.14 -3.77 9.48
C TYR A 11 1.40 -3.24 10.15
N THR A 12 1.25 -2.34 11.13
CA THR A 12 2.39 -1.80 11.90
C THR A 12 3.16 -2.88 12.66
N SER A 13 2.53 -4.02 12.96
CA SER A 13 3.18 -5.16 13.60
C SER A 13 4.06 -5.97 12.63
N CYS A 14 4.12 -5.60 11.35
CA CYS A 14 4.77 -6.43 10.36
C CYS A 14 6.30 -6.36 10.47
N ILE A 15 6.95 -7.52 10.45
CA ILE A 15 8.41 -7.64 10.51
C ILE A 15 9.04 -7.26 9.16
N ASP A 16 8.39 -7.63 8.06
CA ASP A 16 8.78 -7.23 6.70
C ASP A 16 7.63 -6.50 6.00
N PRO A 17 7.58 -5.16 6.08
CA PRO A 17 6.57 -4.34 5.42
C PRO A 17 6.55 -4.51 3.89
N GLY A 18 7.69 -4.84 3.28
CA GLY A 18 7.82 -4.95 1.83
C GLY A 18 7.14 -6.18 1.24
N ALA A 19 7.10 -7.28 2.00
CA ALA A 19 6.54 -8.56 1.54
C ALA A 19 5.08 -8.78 1.99
N HIS A 20 4.64 -8.18 3.10
CA HIS A 20 3.38 -8.53 3.76
C HIS A 20 2.34 -7.40 3.75
N PHE A 21 2.03 -6.91 2.56
CA PHE A 21 0.84 -6.08 2.36
C PHE A 21 -0.40 -6.97 2.40
N PHE A 22 -1.39 -6.61 3.24
CA PHE A 22 -2.63 -7.38 3.34
C PHE A 22 -3.71 -6.86 2.38
N ARG A 23 -3.54 -5.62 1.89
CA ARG A 23 -4.47 -4.99 0.95
C ARG A 23 -3.73 -4.03 0.05
N THR A 24 -4.19 -3.94 -1.19
CA THR A 24 -3.79 -2.86 -2.12
C THR A 24 -5.02 -2.13 -2.64
N SER A 25 -4.89 -0.83 -2.87
CA SER A 25 -5.91 0.00 -3.52
C SER A 25 -5.25 0.89 -4.57
N VAL A 26 -5.98 1.26 -5.60
CA VAL A 26 -5.55 2.29 -6.55
C VAL A 26 -6.53 3.45 -6.42
N ASP A 27 -6.01 4.60 -6.03
CA ASP A 27 -6.80 5.83 -5.91
C ASP A 27 -6.46 6.79 -7.05
N GLY A 28 -7.40 7.68 -7.34
CA GLY A 28 -7.26 8.72 -8.35
C GLY A 28 -7.65 8.28 -9.76
N CYS A 29 -7.47 9.19 -10.72
CA CYS A 29 -7.90 8.97 -12.10
C CYS A 29 -6.71 8.80 -13.06
N ARG A 30 -6.66 7.67 -13.77
CA ARG A 30 -5.63 7.38 -14.78
C ARG A 30 -5.60 8.42 -15.91
N SER A 31 -6.73 9.06 -16.23
CA SER A 31 -6.81 10.09 -17.28
C SER A 31 -6.10 11.40 -16.93
N ARG A 32 -5.79 11.66 -15.65
CA ARG A 32 -5.04 12.84 -15.18
C ARG A 32 -3.71 12.48 -14.55
N SER A 33 -3.21 11.29 -14.85
CA SER A 33 -2.01 10.75 -14.23
C SER A 33 -0.74 11.29 -14.90
N CYS A 34 0.32 11.51 -14.12
CA CYS A 34 1.60 11.95 -14.66
C CYS A 34 2.39 10.76 -15.25
N PRO A 35 3.45 11.00 -16.04
CA PRO A 35 4.25 9.90 -16.62
C PRO A 35 4.91 8.97 -15.59
N GLN A 36 5.08 9.42 -14.35
CA GLN A 36 5.71 8.65 -13.26
C GLN A 36 4.68 7.90 -12.38
N SER A 37 3.41 7.91 -12.78
CA SER A 37 2.32 7.26 -12.04
C SER A 37 2.10 5.81 -12.51
N PRO A 38 1.44 4.94 -11.72
CA PRO A 38 0.88 5.20 -10.39
C PRO A 38 1.95 5.42 -9.32
N HIS A 39 1.77 6.45 -8.50
CA HIS A 39 2.67 6.69 -7.37
C HIS A 39 2.47 5.65 -6.28
N GLU A 40 3.56 5.14 -5.70
CA GLU A 40 3.46 4.17 -4.61
C GLU A 40 3.30 4.86 -3.27
N ARG A 41 2.30 4.45 -2.49
CA ARG A 41 2.06 4.94 -1.13
C ARG A 41 1.96 3.78 -0.18
N TYR A 42 2.75 3.82 0.89
CA TYR A 42 2.73 2.81 1.94
C TYR A 42 1.92 3.36 3.12
N ILE A 43 0.80 2.70 3.42
CA ILE A 43 -0.11 3.09 4.49
C ILE A 43 0.00 2.04 5.59
N MET A 44 0.60 2.44 6.71
CA MET A 44 0.68 1.58 7.88
C MET A 44 -0.58 1.71 8.72
N LEU A 45 -1.22 0.58 9.02
CA LEU A 45 -2.42 0.50 9.85
C LEU A 45 -2.14 -0.31 11.12
N PRO A 46 -2.72 0.09 12.26
CA PRO A 46 -2.65 -0.70 13.47
C PRO A 46 -3.38 -2.03 13.27
N GLY A 47 -2.78 -3.12 13.74
CA GLY A 47 -3.31 -4.47 13.61
C GLY A 47 -2.19 -5.50 13.63
N GLN A 48 -2.55 -6.77 13.60
CA GLN A 48 -1.60 -7.87 13.60
C GLN A 48 -1.45 -8.43 12.19
N CYS A 49 -0.22 -8.65 11.74
CA CYS A 49 0.04 -9.30 10.46
C CYS A 49 -0.12 -10.82 10.61
N HIS A 50 -1.18 -11.37 10.02
CA HIS A 50 -1.44 -12.82 10.07
C HIS A 50 -0.36 -13.63 9.34
N LEU A 51 0.35 -13.03 8.38
CA LEU A 51 1.48 -13.67 7.69
C LEU A 51 2.75 -13.73 8.55
N CYS A 52 2.97 -12.78 9.46
CA CYS A 52 4.11 -12.81 10.37
C CYS A 52 3.88 -13.70 11.59
N TYR A 53 2.66 -13.70 12.13
CA TYR A 53 2.34 -14.30 13.42
C TYR A 53 1.47 -15.56 13.34
N GLY A 54 1.10 -16.00 12.13
CA GLY A 54 0.21 -17.13 11.87
C GLY A 54 0.80 -18.22 11.00
N GLY A 55 2.12 -18.44 11.08
CA GLY A 55 2.84 -19.55 10.46
C GLY A 55 3.13 -20.67 11.46
#